data_AF-A0A917UGD9-F1
#
_entry.id   AF-A0A917UGD9-F1
#
_cell.length_a   1.000
_cell.length_b   1.000
_cell.length_c   1.000
_cell.angle_alpha   90.00
_cell.angle_beta   90.00
_cell.angle_gamma   90.00
#
_symmetry.space_group_name_H-M   'P 1'
#
loop_
_entity.id
_entity.type
_entity.pdbx_description
1 polymer ?
#
loop_
_entity_poly.entity_id
_entity_poly.type
_entity_poly.pdbx_seq_one_letter_code
_entity_poly.pdbx_strand_id
1 'polypeptide(L)'
;MRKLNIADLPDGGTPATLAAIGTGWGPVVRGGISRYDAPGHRTHAESDRHTHDVPEIFTIVQGAGVLELDGARDTRFTAGDILIIEPGEDHHLVSDGDVPLVFTWMHLAPAS
;
A
#
# COMPACT_ATOMS: atom_id res chain seq x y z
N MET A 1 -8.44 6.42 1.49
CA MET A 1 -7.78 5.21 0.95
C MET A 1 -8.73 4.44 0.03
N ARG A 2 -8.19 3.63 -0.88
CA ARG A 2 -8.96 2.67 -1.69
C ARG A 2 -8.30 1.30 -1.68
N LYS A 3 -9.09 0.24 -1.53
CA LYS A 3 -8.61 -1.14 -1.56
C LYS A 3 -9.13 -1.87 -2.80
N LEU A 4 -8.25 -2.56 -3.50
CA LEU A 4 -8.56 -3.45 -4.63
C LEU A 4 -7.98 -4.85 -4.34
N ASN A 5 -8.47 -5.86 -5.05
CA ASN A 5 -7.80 -7.13 -5.18
C ASN A 5 -7.10 -7.21 -6.54
N ILE A 6 -6.07 -8.06 -6.67
CA ILE A 6 -5.38 -8.28 -7.94
C ILE A 6 -6.33 -8.76 -9.05
N ALA A 7 -7.42 -9.45 -8.68
CA ALA A 7 -8.46 -9.86 -9.61
C ALA A 7 -9.29 -8.68 -10.15
N ASP A 8 -9.26 -7.52 -9.50
CA ASP A 8 -9.95 -6.31 -9.95
C ASP A 8 -9.11 -5.50 -10.97
N LEU A 9 -7.87 -5.91 -11.24
CA LEU A 9 -7.02 -5.25 -12.22
C LEU A 9 -7.57 -5.47 -13.65
N PRO A 10 -7.46 -4.44 -14.53
CA PRO A 10 -7.94 -4.56 -15.89
C PRO A 10 -7.15 -5.59 -16.70
N ASP A 11 -7.85 -6.34 -17.55
CA ASP A 11 -7.24 -7.23 -18.54
C ASP A 11 -6.33 -6.45 -19.51
N GLY A 12 -5.25 -7.10 -19.97
CA GLY A 12 -4.32 -6.48 -20.92
C GLY A 12 -3.48 -5.33 -20.35
N GLY A 13 -3.29 -5.33 -19.03
CA GLY A 13 -2.55 -4.31 -18.30
C GLY A 13 -1.16 -3.99 -18.87
N THR A 14 -0.73 -2.74 -18.70
CA THR A 14 0.60 -2.25 -19.06
C THR A 14 1.39 -1.95 -17.78
N PRO A 15 2.69 -1.62 -17.83
CA PRO A 15 3.39 -1.09 -16.65
C PRO A 15 2.70 0.13 -16.02
N ALA A 16 1.86 0.85 -16.76
CA ALA A 16 1.06 1.97 -16.27
C ALA A 16 -0.27 1.55 -15.62
N THR A 17 -0.59 0.26 -15.46
CA THR A 17 -1.84 -0.20 -14.82
C THR A 17 -2.05 0.42 -13.44
N LEU A 18 -0.98 0.61 -12.66
CA LEU A 18 -1.06 1.28 -11.35
C LEU A 18 -1.38 2.78 -11.46
N ALA A 19 -0.82 3.46 -12.47
CA ALA A 19 -1.18 4.84 -12.79
C ALA A 19 -2.62 4.95 -13.32
N ALA A 20 -3.09 3.94 -14.06
CA ALA A 20 -4.45 3.89 -14.59
C ALA A 20 -5.52 3.66 -13.51
N ILE A 21 -5.19 2.92 -12.44
CA ILE A 21 -6.09 2.78 -11.29
C ILE A 21 -5.99 4.01 -10.36
N GLY A 22 -4.83 4.63 -10.19
CA GLY A 22 -4.70 5.89 -9.45
C GLY A 22 -5.38 7.04 -10.20
N THR A 23 -6.55 7.49 -9.77
CA THR A 23 -7.33 8.52 -10.48
C THR A 23 -6.58 9.85 -10.56
N GLY A 24 -5.91 10.11 -11.69
CA GLY A 24 -5.20 11.37 -11.94
C GLY A 24 -3.72 11.37 -11.54
N TRP A 25 -3.07 10.21 -11.43
CA TRP A 25 -1.65 10.10 -11.08
C TRP A 25 -0.79 9.57 -12.22
N GLY A 26 0.46 10.03 -12.26
CA GLY A 26 1.47 9.69 -13.26
C GLY A 26 2.19 8.37 -12.97
N PRO A 27 3.38 8.15 -13.57
CA PRO A 27 4.11 6.89 -13.41
C PRO A 27 4.60 6.67 -11.97
N VAL A 28 4.94 5.42 -11.65
CA VAL A 28 5.71 5.09 -10.43
C VAL A 28 7.10 5.70 -10.55
N VAL A 29 7.50 6.50 -9.56
CA VAL A 29 8.80 7.21 -9.53
C VAL A 29 9.75 6.67 -8.47
N ARG A 30 9.21 6.00 -7.44
CA ARG A 30 9.98 5.38 -6.37
C ARG A 30 9.25 4.15 -5.88
N GLY A 31 10.00 3.16 -5.42
CA GLY A 31 9.41 1.99 -4.79
C GLY A 31 10.44 0.92 -4.44
N GLY A 32 9.95 -0.18 -3.90
CA GLY A 32 10.75 -1.34 -3.55
C GLY A 32 9.89 -2.49 -3.04
N ILE A 33 10.57 -3.52 -2.55
CA ILE A 33 9.96 -4.63 -1.82
C ILE A 33 10.40 -4.57 -0.36
N SER A 34 9.45 -4.71 0.56
CA SER A 34 9.70 -4.77 1.99
C SER A 34 9.30 -6.14 2.52
N ARG A 35 10.05 -6.62 3.52
CA ARG A 35 9.79 -7.86 4.23
C ARG A 35 9.96 -7.65 5.73
N TYR A 36 8.95 -8.06 6.49
CA TYR A 36 8.98 -8.07 7.94
C TYR A 36 8.63 -9.46 8.46
N ASP A 37 9.58 -10.10 9.13
CA ASP A 37 9.43 -11.48 9.59
C ASP A 37 8.60 -11.61 10.88
N ALA A 38 8.60 -10.59 11.72
CA ALA A 38 7.89 -10.63 12.99
C ALA A 38 6.41 -10.24 12.84
N PRO A 39 5.49 -10.93 13.55
CA PRO A 39 4.10 -10.52 13.60
C PRO A 39 3.93 -9.28 14.48
N GLY A 40 2.87 -8.51 14.24
CA GLY A 40 2.62 -7.25 14.93
C GLY A 40 3.58 -6.13 14.53
N HIS A 41 4.35 -6.30 13.46
CA HIS A 41 5.20 -5.24 12.94
C HIS A 41 4.30 -4.12 12.40
N ARG A 42 4.47 -2.91 12.94
CA ARG A 42 3.87 -1.67 12.46
C ARG A 42 4.90 -0.91 11.64
N THR A 43 4.63 -0.66 10.36
CA THR A 43 5.53 0.14 9.51
C THR A 43 5.68 1.56 10.08
N HIS A 44 6.83 2.19 9.87
CA HIS A 44 7.11 3.56 10.36
C HIS A 44 6.87 3.77 11.86
N ALA A 45 7.06 2.75 12.69
CA ALA A 45 6.81 2.80 14.14
C ALA A 45 7.68 3.81 14.90
N GLU A 46 8.74 4.35 14.28
CA GLU A 46 9.53 5.46 14.81
C GLU A 46 8.76 6.79 14.88
N SER A 47 7.61 6.88 14.21
CA SER A 47 6.73 8.04 14.21
C SER A 47 5.27 7.62 14.37
N ASP A 48 4.52 8.38 15.16
CA ASP A 48 3.06 8.23 15.23
C ASP A 48 2.36 8.79 13.99
N ARG A 49 3.06 9.60 13.19
CA ARG A 49 2.54 10.18 11.96
C ARG A 49 3.46 9.97 10.76
N HIS A 50 2.94 9.39 9.70
CA HIS A 50 3.62 9.14 8.43
C HIS A 50 2.72 9.50 7.24
N THR A 51 3.04 10.62 6.57
CA THR A 51 2.27 11.11 5.42
C THR A 51 3.16 11.51 4.24
N HIS A 52 2.58 11.52 3.05
CA HIS A 52 3.20 11.94 1.80
C HIS A 52 2.30 12.91 1.04
N ASP A 53 2.88 13.73 0.17
CA ASP A 53 2.15 14.64 -0.74
C ASP A 53 1.79 14.01 -2.09
N VAL A 54 2.22 12.77 -2.30
CA VAL A 54 1.89 11.90 -3.43
C VAL A 54 1.25 10.61 -2.95
N PRO A 55 0.48 9.90 -3.79
CA PRO A 55 -0.08 8.61 -3.39
C PRO A 55 0.99 7.57 -3.16
N GLU A 56 0.70 6.67 -2.24
CA GLU A 56 1.44 5.44 -2.03
C GLU A 56 0.58 4.23 -2.30
N ILE A 57 1.11 3.28 -3.07
CA ILE A 57 0.45 2.02 -3.38
C ILE A 57 1.22 0.87 -2.76
N PHE A 58 0.52 0.09 -1.93
CA PHE A 58 1.00 -1.20 -1.46
C PHE A 58 0.37 -2.32 -2.27
N THR A 59 1.17 -3.30 -2.71
CA THR A 59 0.66 -4.58 -3.20
C THR A 59 1.12 -5.67 -2.26
N ILE A 60 0.17 -6.32 -1.59
CA ILE A 60 0.46 -7.34 -0.59
C ILE A 60 0.77 -8.64 -1.31
N VAL A 61 2.01 -9.11 -1.17
CA VAL A 61 2.50 -10.34 -1.81
C VAL A 61 2.32 -11.54 -0.89
N GLN A 62 2.58 -11.36 0.42
CA GLN A 62 2.43 -12.41 1.44
C GLN A 62 2.01 -11.79 2.77
N GLY A 63 1.29 -12.57 3.57
CA GLY A 63 0.86 -12.19 4.90
C GLY A 63 -0.46 -11.43 4.91
N ALA A 64 -0.87 -11.01 6.09
CA ALA A 64 -2.10 -10.29 6.33
C ALA A 64 -1.90 -9.28 7.46
N GLY A 65 -2.90 -8.43 7.66
CA GLY A 65 -2.83 -7.40 8.68
C GLY A 65 -3.99 -6.45 8.67
N VAL A 66 -3.77 -5.32 9.33
CA VAL A 66 -4.70 -4.18 9.38
C VAL A 66 -3.94 -2.94 8.93
N LEU A 67 -4.55 -2.18 8.04
CA LEU A 67 -4.16 -0.80 7.74
C LEU A 67 -4.69 0.08 8.87
N GLU A 68 -3.79 0.78 9.55
CA GLU A 68 -4.13 1.93 10.36
C GLU A 68 -4.11 3.17 9.46
N LEU A 69 -5.20 3.92 9.46
CA LEU A 69 -5.38 5.16 8.70
C LEU A 69 -5.80 6.27 9.67
N ASP A 70 -5.12 7.41 9.64
CA ASP A 70 -5.38 8.56 10.53
C ASP A 70 -5.49 8.17 12.02
N GLY A 71 -4.58 7.30 12.46
CA GLY A 71 -4.51 6.80 13.84
C GLY A 71 -5.57 5.76 14.24
N ALA A 72 -6.44 5.32 13.32
CA ALA A 72 -7.46 4.32 13.58
C ALA A 72 -7.24 3.04 12.75
N ARG A 73 -7.54 1.87 13.33
CA ARG A 73 -7.61 0.61 12.57
C ARG A 73 -8.77 0.66 11.60
N ASP A 74 -8.47 0.71 10.31
CA ASP A 74 -9.44 0.98 9.26
C ASP A 74 -9.82 -0.29 8.50
N THR A 75 -8.87 -0.89 7.77
CA THR A 75 -9.16 -1.94 6.79
C THR A 75 -8.25 -3.15 6.97
N ARG A 76 -8.81 -4.37 6.94
CA ARG A 76 -8.00 -5.61 6.88
C ARG A 76 -7.44 -5.82 5.49
N PHE A 77 -6.20 -6.30 5.40
CA PHE A 77 -5.56 -6.69 4.14
C PHE A 77 -5.02 -8.12 4.22
N THR A 78 -4.85 -8.75 3.06
CA THR A 78 -4.26 -10.07 2.85
C THR A 78 -3.50 -10.10 1.53
N ALA A 79 -2.75 -11.18 1.27
CA ALA A 79 -2.07 -11.40 0.00
C ALA A 79 -3.02 -11.27 -1.21
N GLY A 80 -2.55 -10.56 -2.23
CA GLY A 80 -3.33 -10.20 -3.42
C GLY A 80 -4.08 -8.87 -3.30
N ASP A 81 -4.16 -8.27 -2.12
CA ASP A 81 -4.74 -6.94 -1.98
C ASP A 81 -3.79 -5.84 -2.45
N ILE A 82 -4.37 -4.78 -3.01
CA ILE A 82 -3.71 -3.55 -3.41
C ILE A 82 -4.34 -2.41 -2.61
N LEU A 83 -3.53 -1.70 -1.83
CA LEU A 83 -3.94 -0.59 -1.00
C LEU A 83 -3.44 0.70 -1.63
N ILE A 84 -4.34 1.64 -1.89
CA ILE A 84 -4.04 2.95 -2.45
C ILE A 84 -4.27 3.97 -1.35
N ILE A 85 -3.18 4.58 -0.89
CA ILE A 85 -3.19 5.64 0.10
C ILE A 85 -3.16 6.98 -0.63
N GLU A 86 -4.13 7.84 -0.34
CA GLU A 86 -4.21 9.16 -0.95
C GLU A 86 -3.22 10.14 -0.31
N PRO A 87 -2.81 11.21 -1.02
CA PRO A 87 -1.97 12.24 -0.44
C PRO A 87 -2.53 12.81 0.87
N GLY A 88 -1.65 12.95 1.86
CA GLY A 88 -1.99 13.50 3.17
C GLY A 88 -2.61 12.50 4.15
N GLU A 89 -2.99 11.30 3.73
CA GLU A 89 -3.49 10.26 4.64
C GLU A 89 -2.34 9.68 5.47
N ASP A 90 -2.49 9.72 6.79
CA ASP A 90 -1.58 9.04 7.71
C ASP A 90 -1.82 7.55 7.64
N HIS A 91 -0.77 6.74 7.52
CA HIS A 91 -0.96 5.32 7.27
C HIS A 91 0.16 4.43 7.84
N HIS A 92 -0.25 3.28 8.37
CA HIS A 92 0.65 2.25 8.85
C HIS A 92 0.09 0.85 8.55
N LEU A 93 0.92 -0.05 8.02
CA LEU A 93 0.58 -1.47 7.93
C LEU A 93 0.98 -2.15 9.23
N VAL A 94 0.02 -2.80 9.87
CA VAL A 94 0.26 -3.63 11.06
C VAL A 94 0.08 -5.09 10.67
N SER A 95 1.19 -5.84 10.62
CA SER A 95 1.14 -7.26 10.29
C SER A 95 0.41 -8.05 11.37
N ASP A 96 -0.38 -9.04 10.94
CA ASP A 96 -0.92 -10.06 11.82
C ASP A 96 -0.61 -11.47 11.27
N GLY A 97 -0.78 -12.47 12.13
CA GLY A 97 -0.52 -13.88 11.78
C GLY A 97 0.87 -14.38 12.18
N ASP A 98 1.33 -15.44 11.50
CA ASP A 98 2.54 -16.20 11.82
C ASP A 98 3.52 -16.32 10.64
N VAL A 99 3.19 -15.72 9.49
CA VAL A 99 4.06 -15.65 8.30
C VAL A 99 4.59 -14.23 8.09
N PRO A 100 5.77 -14.06 7.45
CA PRO A 100 6.28 -12.74 7.14
C PRO A 100 5.32 -11.92 6.29
N LEU A 101 5.20 -10.63 6.63
CA LEU A 101 4.53 -9.64 5.78
C LEU A 101 5.50 -9.23 4.66
N VAL A 102 5.10 -9.44 3.40
CA VAL A 102 5.87 -9.06 2.22
C VAL A 102 4.98 -8.25 1.29
N PHE A 103 5.44 -7.08 0.90
CA PHE A 103 4.69 -6.19 0.00
C PHE A 103 5.62 -5.33 -0.84
N THR A 104 5.13 -4.87 -1.98
CA THR A 104 5.75 -3.76 -2.70
C THR A 104 5.19 -2.44 -2.20
N TRP A 105 5.99 -1.39 -2.20
CA TRP A 105 5.56 -0.01 -1.94
C TRP A 105 5.99 0.86 -3.11
N MET A 106 5.13 1.78 -3.52
CA MET A 106 5.32 2.58 -4.73
C MET A 106 4.75 3.98 -4.55
N HIS A 107 5.54 5.01 -4.83
CA HIS A 107 5.12 6.40 -4.93
C HIS A 107 4.90 6.78 -6.39
N LEU A 108 3.79 7.46 -6.70
CA LEU A 108 3.45 7.93 -8.03
C LEU A 108 3.80 9.42 -8.19
N ALA A 109 4.13 9.84 -9.41
CA ALA A 109 4.21 11.27 -9.73
C ALA A 109 2.80 11.88 -9.88
N PRO A 110 2.64 13.20 -9.75
CA PRO A 110 1.47 13.91 -10.27
C PRO A 110 1.24 13.61 -11.76
N ALA A 111 0.00 13.58 -12.22
CA ALA A 111 -0.28 13.56 -13.65
C ALA A 111 0.19 14.88 -14.30
N SER A 112 0.82 14.76 -15.46
CA SER A 112 1.24 15.87 -16.32
C SER A 112 0.12 16.35 -17.24
#